data_AF-A0A4V1Y4H8-F1
#
_entry.id   AF-A0A4V1Y4H8-F1
#
_cell.length_a   1.000
_cell.length_b   1.000
_cell.length_c   1.000
_cell.angle_alpha   90.00
_cell.angle_beta   90.00
_cell.angle_gamma   90.00
#
_symmetry.space_group_name_H-M   'P 1'
#
loop_
_entity.id
_entity.type
_entity.pdbx_description
1 polymer ?
#
loop_
_entity_poly.entity_id
_entity_poly.type
_entity_poly.pdbx_seq_one_letter_code
_entity_poly.pdbx_strand_id
1 'polypeptide(L)'
;MQYGEQYLNYDREHTGWYYFEPGTGKMAHGVRWLNSSGGKWVYYHISSGKMQYGEQYLNYDREHTGWYYFEPGTGKMAHGTIQVNGTTVYYDRITGQR
;
A
#
# COMPACT_ATOMS: atom_id res chain seq x y z
N MET A 1 -15.44 -17.70 -3.78
CA MET A 1 -14.07 -17.16 -3.76
C MET A 1 -14.05 -16.01 -2.77
N GLN A 2 -13.06 -15.93 -1.88
CA GLN A 2 -12.96 -14.82 -0.94
C GLN A 2 -12.39 -13.61 -1.69
N TYR A 3 -13.12 -12.49 -1.71
CA TYR A 3 -12.73 -11.25 -2.39
C TYR A 3 -12.26 -10.20 -1.38
N GLY A 4 -11.64 -9.13 -1.86
CA GLY A 4 -11.18 -8.02 -1.03
C GLY A 4 -9.80 -8.28 -0.40
N GLU A 5 -9.52 -7.59 0.70
CA GLU A 5 -8.28 -7.75 1.47
C GLU A 5 -8.22 -9.16 2.09
N GLN A 6 -7.17 -9.92 1.78
CA GLN A 6 -6.95 -11.26 2.31
C GLN A 6 -5.54 -11.37 2.88
N TYR A 7 -5.44 -11.89 4.11
CA TYR A 7 -4.16 -12.27 4.69
C TYR A 7 -3.86 -13.72 4.31
N LEU A 8 -2.77 -13.92 3.58
CA LEU A 8 -2.27 -15.25 3.23
C LEU A 8 -1.11 -15.58 4.16
N ASN A 9 -1.08 -16.82 4.65
CA ASN A 9 0.01 -17.34 5.47
C ASN A 9 0.45 -18.70 4.94
N TYR A 10 1.31 -18.69 3.93
CA TYR A 10 1.74 -19.89 3.22
C TYR A 10 3.22 -20.20 3.50
N ASP A 11 4.11 -19.26 3.21
CA ASP A 11 5.53 -19.33 3.52
C ASP A 11 6.10 -17.93 3.80
N ARG A 12 7.38 -17.83 4.16
CA ARG A 12 8.02 -16.55 4.51
C ARG A 12 7.94 -15.50 3.41
N GLU A 13 7.96 -15.91 2.14
CA GLU A 13 7.96 -14.99 1.00
C GLU A 13 6.54 -14.51 0.67
N HIS A 14 5.57 -15.40 0.79
CA HIS A 14 4.17 -15.19 0.41
C HIS A 14 3.27 -14.77 1.58
N THR A 15 3.72 -14.87 2.83
CA THR A 15 2.92 -14.41 3.97
C THR A 15 2.76 -12.89 3.97
N GLY A 16 1.51 -12.43 3.97
CA GLY A 16 1.17 -11.01 3.92
C GLY A 16 -0.24 -10.73 3.45
N TRP A 17 -0.53 -9.45 3.26
CA TRP A 17 -1.83 -8.96 2.80
C TRP A 17 -1.85 -8.79 1.28
N TYR A 18 -2.94 -9.23 0.67
CA TYR A 18 -3.23 -9.14 -0.76
C TYR A 18 -4.63 -8.58 -0.97
N TYR A 19 -4.94 -8.12 -2.18
CA TYR A 19 -6.29 -7.74 -2.55
C TYR A 19 -6.73 -8.45 -3.81
N PHE A 20 -7.91 -9.08 -3.74
CA PHE A 20 -8.54 -9.74 -4.87
C PHE A 20 -9.79 -8.98 -5.29
N GLU A 21 -9.84 -8.56 -6.54
CA GLU A 21 -10.93 -7.74 -7.07
C GLU A 21 -12.28 -8.46 -6.94
N PRO A 22 -13.31 -7.80 -6.39
CA PRO A 22 -14.66 -8.36 -6.34
C PRO A 22 -15.16 -8.76 -7.73
N GLY A 23 -15.75 -9.95 -7.82
CA GLY A 23 -16.32 -10.48 -9.06
C GLY A 23 -15.32 -11.20 -9.97
N THR A 24 -14.11 -10.66 -10.16
CA THR A 24 -13.10 -11.28 -11.04
C THR A 24 -12.08 -12.16 -10.30
N GLY A 25 -11.82 -11.87 -9.02
CA GLY A 25 -10.78 -12.53 -8.24
C GLY A 25 -9.36 -12.20 -8.69
N LYS A 26 -9.16 -11.19 -9.56
CA LYS A 26 -7.82 -10.78 -10.00
C LYS A 26 -7.05 -10.16 -8.84
N MET A 27 -5.79 -10.54 -8.67
CA MET A 27 -4.90 -9.94 -7.68
C MET A 27 -4.53 -8.51 -8.08
N ALA A 28 -4.61 -7.58 -7.14
CA ALA A 28 -4.24 -6.19 -7.37
C ALA A 28 -2.73 -5.97 -7.23
N HIS A 29 -2.24 -5.00 -7.99
CA HIS A 29 -0.88 -4.48 -7.98
C HIS A 29 -0.95 -2.95 -8.03
N GLY A 30 0.10 -2.28 -7.55
CA GLY A 30 0.20 -0.82 -7.57
C GLY A 30 -0.54 -0.16 -6.42
N VAL A 31 -0.57 1.18 -6.49
CA VAL A 31 -1.29 2.02 -5.53
C VAL A 31 -2.79 1.85 -5.74
N ARG A 32 -3.54 1.66 -4.64
CA ARG A 32 -4.98 1.41 -4.71
C ARG A 32 -5.73 2.07 -3.57
N TRP A 33 -6.88 2.65 -3.91
CA TRP A 33 -7.86 3.09 -2.93
C TRP A 33 -8.70 1.90 -2.47
N LEU A 34 -8.74 1.69 -1.17
CA LEU A 34 -9.60 0.73 -0.52
C LEU A 34 -10.71 1.47 0.22
N ASN A 35 -11.95 1.10 -0.05
CA ASN A 35 -13.12 1.68 0.60
C ASN A 35 -13.41 1.04 1.99
N SER A 36 -12.58 0.10 2.44
CA SER A 36 -12.67 -0.49 3.77
C SER A 36 -12.20 0.51 4.85
N SER A 37 -12.77 0.40 6.06
CA SER A 37 -12.31 1.10 7.26
C SER A 37 -12.09 2.62 7.12
N GLY A 38 -13.01 3.31 6.43
CA GLY A 38 -12.99 4.77 6.29
C GLY A 38 -12.14 5.30 5.13
N GLY A 39 -11.67 4.43 4.24
CA GLY A 39 -10.96 4.85 3.04
C GLY A 39 -9.46 5.02 3.26
N LYS A 40 -8.65 4.27 2.52
CA LYS A 40 -7.19 4.40 2.54
C LYS A 40 -6.57 4.11 1.19
N TRP A 41 -5.52 4.86 0.85
CA TRP A 41 -4.58 4.47 -0.20
C TRP A 41 -3.57 3.47 0.38
N VAL A 42 -3.28 2.41 -0.35
CA VAL A 42 -2.28 1.40 0.00
C VAL A 42 -1.43 1.07 -1.24
N TYR A 43 -0.33 0.35 -1.07
CA TYR A 43 0.47 -0.14 -2.19
C TYR A 43 0.65 -1.66 -2.14
N TYR A 44 0.26 -2.32 -3.22
CA TYR A 44 0.54 -3.73 -3.48
C TYR A 44 1.73 -3.84 -4.44
N HIS A 45 2.78 -4.58 -4.04
CA HIS A 45 4.00 -4.68 -4.82
C HIS A 45 3.75 -5.15 -6.26
N ILE A 46 4.41 -4.51 -7.24
CA ILE A 46 4.10 -4.72 -8.66
C ILE A 46 4.31 -6.16 -9.14
N SER A 47 5.30 -6.87 -8.60
CA SER A 47 5.54 -8.26 -9.03
C SER A 47 4.82 -9.28 -8.16
N SER A 48 4.79 -9.09 -6.84
CA SER A 48 4.28 -10.10 -5.91
C SER A 48 2.84 -9.88 -5.49
N GLY A 49 2.29 -8.67 -5.63
CA GLY A 49 0.96 -8.32 -5.15
C GLY A 49 0.84 -8.21 -3.63
N LYS A 50 1.95 -8.38 -2.88
CA LYS A 50 1.97 -8.27 -1.42
C LYS A 50 1.95 -6.80 -1.00
N MET A 51 1.07 -6.44 -0.05
CA MET A 51 0.99 -5.10 0.51
C MET A 51 2.31 -4.70 1.17
N GLN A 52 2.76 -3.47 0.91
CA GLN A 52 3.99 -2.92 1.45
C GLN A 52 3.74 -1.93 2.58
N TYR A 53 4.78 -1.73 3.39
CA TYR A 53 4.76 -0.92 4.60
C TYR A 53 6.05 -0.10 4.72
N GLY A 54 6.03 0.94 5.56
CA GLY A 54 7.15 1.84 5.78
C GLY A 54 7.41 2.76 4.59
N GLU A 55 8.61 3.35 4.55
CA GLU A 55 9.08 4.14 3.42
C GLU A 55 9.33 3.23 2.21
N GLN A 56 8.74 3.58 1.07
CA GLN A 56 8.84 2.84 -0.18
C GLN A 56 9.16 3.80 -1.32
N TYR A 57 10.17 3.46 -2.12
CA TYR A 57 10.41 4.12 -3.39
C TYR A 57 9.66 3.38 -4.48
N LEU A 58 8.66 4.04 -5.05
CA LEU A 58 7.87 3.53 -6.15
C LEU A 58 8.49 4.01 -7.46
N ASN A 59 8.59 3.13 -8.45
CA ASN A 59 9.08 3.48 -9.78
C ASN A 59 8.55 2.49 -10.82
N TYR A 60 7.23 2.49 -11.00
CA TYR A 60 6.56 1.58 -11.93
C TYR A 60 5.66 2.30 -12.94
N ASP A 61 5.30 3.55 -12.68
CA ASP A 61 4.67 4.45 -13.64
C ASP A 61 5.04 5.91 -13.32
N ARG A 62 4.75 6.82 -14.26
CA ARG A 62 5.10 8.24 -14.16
C ARG A 62 4.36 8.99 -13.05
N GLU A 63 3.15 8.57 -12.70
CA GLU A 63 2.31 9.24 -11.70
C GLU A 63 2.77 8.91 -10.27
N HIS A 64 3.32 7.71 -10.07
CA HIS A 64 3.70 7.20 -8.77
C HIS A 64 5.22 7.15 -8.55
N THR A 65 6.08 7.60 -9.48
CA THR A 65 7.53 7.58 -9.24
C THR A 65 7.92 8.53 -8.09
N GLY A 66 8.36 7.99 -6.94
CA GLY A 66 8.74 8.79 -5.78
C GLY A 66 8.79 8.03 -4.46
N TRP A 67 9.08 8.75 -3.38
CA TRP A 67 9.06 8.23 -2.01
C TRP A 67 7.69 8.42 -1.37
N TYR A 68 7.19 7.35 -0.75
CA TYR A 68 5.91 7.31 -0.05
C TYR A 68 6.11 6.62 1.30
N TYR A 69 5.20 6.87 2.25
CA TYR A 69 5.16 6.12 3.51
C TYR A 69 3.82 5.42 3.67
N PHE A 70 3.87 4.12 3.93
CA PHE A 70 2.70 3.29 4.22
C PHE A 70 2.74 2.84 5.68
N GLU A 71 1.72 3.20 6.47
CA GLU A 71 1.67 2.92 7.91
C GLU A 71 1.82 1.41 8.20
N PRO A 72 2.78 0.98 9.06
CA PRO A 72 3.06 -0.43 9.32
C PRO A 72 1.88 -1.28 9.81
N GLY A 73 0.91 -0.67 10.50
CA GLY A 73 -0.24 -1.40 11.03
C GLY A 73 -1.32 -1.69 9.98
N THR A 74 -1.56 -0.76 9.05
CA THR A 74 -2.74 -0.81 8.17
C THR A 74 -2.41 -0.73 6.68
N GLY A 75 -1.18 -0.38 6.34
CA GLY A 75 -0.74 -0.08 4.97
C GLY A 75 -1.19 1.29 4.47
N LYS A 76 -1.84 2.13 5.29
CA LYS A 76 -2.37 3.43 4.88
C LYS A 76 -1.24 4.38 4.45
N MET A 77 -1.36 4.95 3.26
CA MET A 77 -0.48 5.99 2.73
C MET A 77 -0.60 7.28 3.57
N ALA A 78 0.54 7.81 4.00
CA ALA A 78 0.60 9.06 4.71
C ALA A 78 0.37 10.25 3.78
N HIS A 79 -0.28 11.29 4.33
CA HIS A 79 -0.45 12.58 3.71
C HIS A 79 -0.17 13.66 4.76
N GLY A 80 0.55 14.70 4.39
CA GLY A 80 0.99 15.76 5.29
C GLY A 80 2.19 15.37 6.16
N THR A 81 2.33 16.07 7.28
CA THR A 81 3.47 15.91 8.19
C THR A 81 3.27 14.72 9.13
N ILE A 82 4.23 13.81 9.16
CA ILE A 82 4.26 12.66 10.09
C ILE A 82 5.63 12.53 10.78
N GLN A 83 5.66 11.77 11.87
CA GLN A 83 6.90 11.36 12.54
C GLN A 83 7.28 9.95 12.10
N VAL A 84 8.47 9.78 11.54
CA VAL A 84 9.05 8.48 11.18
C VAL A 84 10.34 8.32 11.97
N ASN A 85 10.38 7.38 12.91
CA ASN A 85 11.55 7.10 13.76
C ASN A 85 12.15 8.36 14.42
N GLY A 86 11.31 9.28 14.90
CA GLY A 86 11.74 10.54 15.54
C GLY A 86 12.16 11.65 14.56
N THR A 87 12.00 11.43 13.26
CA THR A 87 12.23 12.45 12.22
C THR A 87 10.89 12.94 11.68
N THR A 88 10.73 14.27 11.63
CA THR A 88 9.59 14.91 10.96
C THR A 88 9.75 14.82 9.44
N VAL A 89 8.79 14.21 8.76
CA VAL A 89 8.76 14.11 7.29
C VAL A 89 7.44 14.66 6.77
N TYR A 90 7.48 15.38 5.65
CA TYR A 90 6.28 15.86 4.96
C TYR A 90 6.06 15.04 3.70
N TYR A 91 4.84 14.56 3.52
CA TYR A 91 4.34 13.95 2.29
C TYR A 91 3.23 14.85 1.72
N ASP A 92 3.18 14.99 0.41
CA ASP A 92 2.20 15.84 -0.27
C ASP A 92 0.76 15.45 0.14
N ARG A 93 -0.09 16.47 0.30
CA ARG A 93 -1.45 16.26 0.84
C ARG A 93 -2.42 15.64 -0.17
N ILE A 94 -2.08 15.63 -1.45
CA ILE A 94 -2.89 15.08 -2.53
C ILE A 94 -2.31 13.74 -2.97
N THR A 95 -1.01 13.72 -3.31
CA THR A 95 -0.37 12.54 -3.91
C THR A 95 0.24 11.61 -2.87
N GLY A 96 0.59 12.11 -1.68
CA GLY A 96 1.34 11.35 -0.67
C GLY A 96 2.82 11.17 -1.00
N GLN A 97 3.34 11.84 -2.04
CA GLN A 97 4.75 11.82 -2.42
C GLN A 97 5.56 12.76 -1.52
N ARG A 98 6.76 12.35 -1.11
CA ARG A 98 7.71 13.18 -0.35
C ARG A 98 8.38 14.26 -1.21
#